data_AF-A0AAU0N6U0-F1
#
_entry.id   AF-A0AAU0N6U0-F1
#
_cell.length_a   1.000
_cell.length_b   1.000
_cell.length_c   1.000
_cell.angle_alpha   90.00
_cell.angle_beta   90.00
_cell.angle_gamma   90.00
#
_symmetry.space_group_name_H-M   'P 1'
#
loop_
_entity.id
_entity.type
_entity.pdbx_description
1 polymer ?
#
loop_
_entity_poly.entity_id
_entity_poly.type
_entity_poly.pdbx_seq_one_letter_code
_entity_poly.pdbx_strand_id
1 'polypeptide(L)'
;MRKTLQLGEKTVQFASHGATAIFYRKEFGADFFADAIKLAKNMESFGTDGSLDLKTISYEQIEAIDLTLIYRLAYIFAMSANKDIEPYIEWLSSLDEFPLSEVTPLVFDLMFTLLERKKAENERNASEEPLDIDFYIYMVKQIGLSFDELELMTVGSVIDYAHTYVEEQNPESQNVRNATQADFDSF
;
A
#
# COMPACT_ATOMS: atom_id res chain seq x y z
N MET A 1 5.95 9.38 -3.77
CA MET A 1 6.23 9.58 -5.20
C MET A 1 5.41 10.76 -5.71
N ARG A 2 5.88 11.46 -6.75
CA ARG A 2 5.10 12.49 -7.47
C ARG A 2 5.16 12.21 -8.98
N LYS A 3 4.03 12.37 -9.66
CA LYS A 3 3.88 12.26 -11.11
C LYS A 3 2.98 13.38 -11.62
N THR A 4 3.06 13.68 -12.90
CA THR A 4 2.23 14.70 -13.54
C THR A 4 1.63 14.10 -14.79
N LEU A 5 0.36 14.40 -15.05
CA LEU A 5 -0.35 14.01 -16.27
C LEU A 5 -1.11 15.22 -16.81
N GLN A 6 -1.10 15.37 -18.12
CA GLN A 6 -1.90 16.37 -18.81
C GLN A 6 -3.28 15.78 -19.09
N LEU A 7 -4.32 16.45 -18.61
CA LEU A 7 -5.73 16.08 -18.79
C LEU A 7 -6.40 17.25 -19.51
N GLY A 8 -6.46 17.17 -20.85
CA GLY A 8 -6.90 18.29 -21.69
C GLY A 8 -6.00 19.51 -21.55
N GLU A 9 -6.59 20.64 -21.18
CA GLU A 9 -5.86 21.90 -20.97
C GLU A 9 -5.22 22.00 -19.57
N LYS A 10 -5.53 21.06 -18.66
CA LYS A 10 -5.06 21.09 -17.28
C LYS A 10 -3.89 20.14 -17.05
N THR A 11 -2.83 20.65 -16.45
CA THR A 11 -1.72 19.84 -15.94
C THR A 11 -1.97 19.48 -14.49
N VAL A 12 -2.24 18.21 -14.21
CA VAL A 12 -2.54 17.72 -12.87
C VAL A 12 -1.33 16.99 -12.29
N GLN A 13 -0.97 17.34 -11.06
CA GLN A 13 0.03 16.62 -10.28
C GLN A 13 -0.63 15.59 -9.40
N PHE A 14 -0.01 14.43 -9.28
CA PHE A 14 -0.45 13.30 -8.47
C PHE A 14 0.68 12.91 -7.52
N ALA A 15 0.35 12.61 -6.28
CA ALA A 15 1.32 12.21 -5.27
C ALA A 15 0.81 11.03 -4.45
N SER A 16 1.73 10.16 -4.09
CA SER A 16 1.50 9.01 -3.21
C SER A 16 2.44 9.08 -2.02
N HIS A 17 1.89 9.09 -0.80
CA HIS A 17 2.62 9.15 0.47
C HIS A 17 1.78 8.60 1.63
N GLY A 18 2.36 8.43 2.82
CA GLY A 18 1.70 7.80 3.97
C GLY A 18 0.33 8.40 4.38
N ALA A 19 0.11 9.71 4.20
CA ALA A 19 -1.19 10.33 4.51
C ALA A 19 -2.28 10.11 3.45
N THR A 20 -1.97 9.54 2.28
CA THR A 20 -2.93 9.36 1.18
C THR A 20 -4.08 8.44 1.57
N ALA A 21 -3.79 7.34 2.29
CA ALA A 21 -4.83 6.43 2.80
C ALA A 21 -5.76 7.11 3.82
N ILE A 22 -5.21 8.02 4.65
CA ILE A 22 -5.99 8.78 5.63
C ILE A 22 -6.91 9.78 4.93
N PHE A 23 -6.41 10.47 3.90
CA PHE A 23 -7.24 11.36 3.09
C PHE A 23 -8.34 10.58 2.39
N TYR A 24 -8.04 9.40 1.83
CA TYR A 24 -9.04 8.56 1.17
C TYR A 24 -10.21 8.21 2.09
N ARG A 25 -9.89 7.75 3.31
CA ARG A 25 -10.90 7.41 4.32
C ARG A 25 -11.72 8.62 4.76
N LYS A 26 -11.08 9.77 4.90
CA LYS A 26 -11.75 11.02 5.28
C LYS A 26 -12.73 11.48 4.19
N GLU A 27 -12.34 11.37 2.92
CA GLU A 27 -13.13 11.86 1.80
C GLU A 27 -14.30 10.94 1.46
N PHE A 28 -14.05 9.63 1.40
CA PHE A 28 -15.03 8.67 0.87
C PHE A 28 -15.68 7.78 1.94
N GLY A 29 -15.21 7.84 3.19
CA GLY A 29 -15.67 6.94 4.26
C GLY A 29 -15.31 5.47 4.02
N ALA A 30 -14.42 5.18 3.08
CA ALA A 30 -14.02 3.85 2.65
C ALA A 30 -12.56 3.54 3.05
N ASP A 31 -12.20 2.27 3.14
CA ASP A 31 -10.82 1.86 3.42
C ASP A 31 -10.01 1.79 2.12
N PHE A 32 -8.90 2.53 2.07
CA PHE A 32 -8.04 2.61 0.89
C PHE A 32 -7.47 1.24 0.49
N PHE A 33 -7.04 0.43 1.47
CA PHE A 33 -6.39 -0.83 1.19
C PHE A 33 -7.39 -1.89 0.74
N ALA A 34 -8.59 -1.90 1.31
CA ALA A 34 -9.68 -2.75 0.83
C ALA A 34 -10.03 -2.47 -0.64
N ASP A 35 -10.17 -1.21 -1.00
CA ASP A 35 -10.47 -0.80 -2.37
C ASP A 35 -9.29 -1.03 -3.32
N ALA A 36 -8.05 -0.83 -2.86
CA ALA A 36 -6.84 -1.15 -3.61
C ALA A 36 -6.72 -2.66 -3.88
N ILE A 37 -7.02 -3.52 -2.90
CA ILE A 37 -7.02 -4.99 -3.07
C ILE A 37 -8.12 -5.41 -4.05
N LYS A 38 -9.31 -4.81 -3.95
CA LYS A 38 -10.40 -5.07 -4.91
C LYS A 38 -9.97 -4.72 -6.33
N LEU A 39 -9.34 -3.56 -6.53
CA LEU A 39 -8.84 -3.15 -7.84
C LEU A 39 -7.70 -4.06 -8.32
N ALA A 40 -6.77 -4.44 -7.44
CA ALA A 40 -5.65 -5.32 -7.75
C ALA A 40 -6.11 -6.74 -8.17
N LYS A 41 -7.15 -7.29 -7.53
CA LYS A 41 -7.74 -8.58 -7.93
C LYS A 41 -8.31 -8.56 -9.34
N ASN A 42 -8.78 -7.40 -9.77
CA ASN A 42 -9.36 -7.20 -11.09
C ASN A 42 -8.31 -6.74 -12.11
N MET A 43 -7.01 -6.72 -11.76
CA MET A 43 -5.90 -6.38 -12.67
C MET A 43 -5.85 -7.27 -13.91
N GLU A 44 -6.27 -8.53 -13.82
CA GLU A 44 -6.34 -9.44 -14.98
C GLU A 44 -7.33 -8.96 -16.05
N SER A 45 -8.22 -8.03 -15.70
CA SER A 45 -9.13 -7.36 -16.64
C SER A 45 -8.46 -6.21 -17.40
N PHE A 46 -7.21 -5.88 -17.06
CA PHE A 46 -6.40 -4.85 -17.70
C PHE A 46 -5.23 -5.49 -18.46
N GLY A 47 -4.63 -4.74 -19.37
CA GLY A 47 -3.42 -5.17 -20.08
C GLY A 47 -2.26 -5.44 -19.11
N THR A 48 -1.20 -6.11 -19.60
CA THR A 48 0.00 -6.43 -18.81
C THR A 48 0.71 -5.21 -18.21
N ASP A 49 0.43 -4.02 -18.72
CA ASP A 49 0.94 -2.71 -18.30
C ASP A 49 -0.08 -1.90 -17.47
N GLY A 50 -1.22 -2.50 -17.09
CA GLY A 50 -2.32 -1.81 -16.41
C GLY A 50 -3.13 -0.89 -17.32
N SER A 51 -2.93 -0.96 -18.64
CA SER A 51 -3.72 -0.19 -19.61
C SER A 51 -5.13 -0.77 -19.77
N LEU A 52 -6.09 0.13 -19.97
CA LEU A 52 -7.47 -0.22 -20.29
C LEU A 52 -7.72 0.04 -21.78
N ASP A 53 -7.73 -1.02 -22.59
CA ASP A 53 -8.16 -0.91 -23.99
C ASP A 53 -9.65 -1.23 -24.11
N LEU A 54 -10.45 -0.17 -24.11
CA LEU A 54 -11.90 -0.24 -24.25
C LEU A 54 -12.37 -0.87 -25.56
N LYS A 55 -11.49 -1.02 -26.57
CA LYS A 55 -11.84 -1.64 -27.85
C LYS A 55 -11.74 -3.17 -27.82
N THR A 56 -10.97 -3.73 -26.89
CA THR A 56 -10.68 -5.17 -26.83
C THR A 56 -11.20 -5.84 -25.56
N ILE A 57 -11.78 -5.07 -24.64
CA ILE A 57 -12.32 -5.55 -23.37
C ILE A 57 -13.55 -6.47 -23.54
N SER A 58 -13.59 -7.58 -22.80
CA SER A 58 -14.74 -8.50 -22.76
C SER A 58 -15.85 -7.99 -21.84
N TYR A 59 -17.07 -8.55 -21.98
CA TYR A 59 -18.19 -8.21 -21.09
C TYR A 59 -17.92 -8.61 -19.64
N GLU A 60 -17.32 -9.79 -19.42
CA GLU A 60 -16.95 -10.25 -18.08
C GLU A 60 -15.90 -9.32 -17.43
N GLN A 61 -14.95 -8.81 -18.21
CA GLN A 61 -13.97 -7.83 -17.75
C GLN A 61 -14.62 -6.49 -17.39
N ILE A 62 -15.61 -6.02 -18.16
CA ILE A 62 -16.36 -4.80 -17.84
C ILE A 62 -17.10 -4.95 -16.49
N GLU A 63 -17.72 -6.10 -16.23
CA GLU A 63 -18.46 -6.33 -14.98
C GLU A 63 -17.53 -6.39 -13.76
N ALA A 64 -16.30 -6.88 -13.94
CA ALA A 64 -15.30 -6.92 -12.88
C ALA A 64 -14.70 -5.54 -12.57
N ILE A 65 -14.63 -4.63 -13.53
CA ILE A 65 -13.96 -3.34 -13.33
C ILE A 65 -14.86 -2.33 -12.62
N ASP A 66 -14.46 -1.94 -11.41
CA ASP A 66 -15.08 -0.83 -10.70
C ASP A 66 -14.38 0.49 -11.07
N LEU A 67 -14.84 1.11 -12.16
CA LEU A 67 -14.30 2.40 -12.63
C LEU A 67 -14.40 3.49 -11.56
N THR A 68 -15.39 3.42 -10.67
CA THR A 68 -15.57 4.37 -9.56
C THR A 68 -14.32 4.44 -8.69
N LEU A 69 -13.68 3.30 -8.44
CA LEU A 69 -12.46 3.25 -7.63
C LEU A 69 -11.29 3.96 -8.31
N ILE A 70 -11.17 3.83 -9.64
CA ILE A 70 -10.15 4.54 -10.42
C ILE A 70 -10.32 6.05 -10.29
N TYR A 71 -11.55 6.57 -10.43
CA TYR A 71 -11.81 7.99 -10.26
C TYR A 71 -11.50 8.49 -8.84
N ARG A 72 -11.91 7.75 -7.81
CA ARG A 72 -11.64 8.09 -6.40
C ARG A 72 -10.14 8.09 -6.10
N LEU A 73 -9.41 7.10 -6.60
CA LEU A 73 -7.96 7.00 -6.43
C LEU A 73 -7.23 8.11 -7.17
N ALA A 74 -7.61 8.39 -8.41
CA ALA A 74 -7.05 9.51 -9.18
C ALA A 74 -7.22 10.83 -8.41
N TYR A 75 -8.44 11.10 -7.92
CA TYR A 75 -8.71 12.29 -7.10
C TYR A 75 -7.86 12.31 -5.83
N ILE A 76 -7.76 11.20 -5.09
CA ILE A 76 -7.01 11.23 -3.82
C ILE A 76 -5.51 11.44 -4.04
N PHE A 77 -4.96 10.91 -5.13
CA PHE A 77 -3.59 11.16 -5.49
C PHE A 77 -3.37 12.61 -5.95
N ALA A 78 -4.35 13.21 -6.65
CA ALA A 78 -4.32 14.63 -6.98
C ALA A 78 -4.40 15.51 -5.70
N MET A 79 -5.31 15.20 -4.79
CA MET A 79 -5.46 15.86 -3.49
C MET A 79 -4.19 15.73 -2.63
N SER A 80 -3.54 14.57 -2.69
CA SER A 80 -2.27 14.34 -1.99
C SER A 80 -1.12 15.19 -2.55
N ALA A 81 -1.20 15.61 -3.82
CA ALA A 81 -0.24 16.53 -4.42
C ALA A 81 -0.58 18.01 -4.15
N ASN A 82 -1.88 18.34 -4.07
CA ASN A 82 -2.41 19.67 -3.84
C ASN A 82 -3.60 19.63 -2.85
N LYS A 83 -3.41 20.20 -1.65
CA LYS A 83 -4.45 20.21 -0.61
C LYS A 83 -5.58 21.20 -0.88
N ASP A 84 -5.38 22.15 -1.78
CA ASP A 84 -6.36 23.18 -2.16
C ASP A 84 -7.12 22.79 -3.44
N ILE A 85 -7.27 21.48 -3.67
CA ILE A 85 -8.07 20.93 -4.76
C ILE A 85 -9.57 21.14 -4.51
N GLU A 86 -10.35 21.33 -5.58
CA GLU A 86 -11.80 21.41 -5.49
C GLU A 86 -12.41 20.10 -4.97
N PRO A 87 -13.64 20.12 -4.41
CA PRO A 87 -14.35 18.90 -4.02
C PRO A 87 -14.45 17.89 -5.17
N TYR A 88 -14.43 16.59 -4.86
CA TYR A 88 -14.36 15.48 -5.83
C TYR A 88 -15.19 15.66 -7.12
N ILE A 89 -16.49 15.99 -6.99
CA ILE A 89 -17.38 16.14 -8.15
C ILE A 89 -17.06 17.40 -8.96
N GLU A 90 -16.74 18.51 -8.27
CA GLU A 90 -16.38 19.77 -8.91
C GLU A 90 -15.04 19.65 -9.63
N TRP A 91 -14.05 19.00 -8.99
CA TRP A 91 -12.76 18.72 -9.60
C TRP A 91 -12.91 17.89 -10.88
N LEU A 92 -13.63 16.76 -10.83
CA LEU A 92 -13.89 15.94 -12.01
C LEU A 92 -14.63 16.71 -13.11
N SER A 93 -15.64 17.51 -12.74
CA SER A 93 -16.41 18.31 -13.70
C SER A 93 -15.58 19.44 -14.32
N SER A 94 -14.50 19.83 -13.67
CA SER A 94 -13.58 20.86 -14.14
C SER A 94 -12.56 20.35 -15.17
N LEU A 95 -12.45 19.03 -15.36
CA LEU A 95 -11.55 18.41 -16.32
C LEU A 95 -12.26 18.32 -17.68
N ASP A 96 -11.61 18.78 -18.74
CA ASP A 96 -12.17 18.70 -20.10
C ASP A 96 -12.26 17.25 -20.58
N GLU A 97 -11.30 16.42 -20.16
CA GLU A 97 -11.22 15.00 -20.48
C GLU A 97 -10.63 14.19 -19.33
N PHE A 98 -10.99 12.91 -19.28
CA PHE A 98 -10.45 11.94 -18.33
C PHE A 98 -10.07 10.65 -19.06
N PRO A 99 -8.94 10.62 -19.79
CA PRO A 99 -8.50 9.46 -20.55
C PRO A 99 -8.13 8.29 -19.63
N LEU A 100 -9.06 7.35 -19.45
CA LEU A 100 -8.86 6.18 -18.59
C LEU A 100 -7.65 5.33 -19.01
N SER A 101 -7.29 5.32 -20.30
CA SER A 101 -6.10 4.62 -20.81
C SER A 101 -4.79 5.17 -20.23
N GLU A 102 -4.75 6.44 -19.85
CA GLU A 102 -3.56 7.11 -19.29
C GLU A 102 -3.63 7.22 -17.77
N VAL A 103 -4.83 7.51 -17.24
CA VAL A 103 -5.05 7.66 -15.80
C VAL A 103 -4.92 6.31 -15.08
N THR A 104 -5.40 5.22 -15.67
CA THR A 104 -5.40 3.91 -15.00
C THR A 104 -3.99 3.38 -14.72
N PRO A 105 -3.04 3.35 -15.68
CA PRO A 105 -1.66 2.97 -15.40
C PRO A 105 -0.99 3.86 -14.36
N LEU A 106 -1.28 5.17 -14.38
CA LEU A 106 -0.77 6.13 -13.40
C LEU A 106 -1.28 5.82 -11.99
N VAL A 107 -2.59 5.55 -11.85
CA VAL A 107 -3.22 5.18 -10.58
C VAL A 107 -2.63 3.88 -10.04
N PHE A 108 -2.49 2.86 -10.88
CA PHE A 108 -1.90 1.58 -10.48
C PHE A 108 -0.47 1.75 -9.99
N ASP A 109 0.37 2.47 -10.73
CA ASP A 109 1.75 2.72 -10.34
C ASP A 109 1.86 3.46 -8.99
N LEU A 110 1.04 4.51 -8.77
CA LEU A 110 1.02 5.24 -7.50
C LEU A 110 0.47 4.42 -6.33
N MET A 111 -0.52 3.56 -6.61
CA MET A 111 -1.09 2.62 -5.66
C MET A 111 -0.07 1.55 -5.27
N PHE A 112 0.55 0.87 -6.24
CA PHE A 112 1.58 -0.13 -5.99
C PHE A 112 2.78 0.48 -5.29
N THR A 113 3.24 1.68 -5.67
CA THR A 113 4.32 2.37 -4.94
C THR A 113 3.97 2.64 -3.47
N LEU A 114 2.69 2.82 -3.14
CA LEU A 114 2.25 3.00 -1.75
C LEU A 114 2.20 1.69 -0.97
N LEU A 115 1.87 0.58 -1.66
CA LEU A 115 1.81 -0.77 -1.11
C LEU A 115 3.20 -1.41 -1.00
N GLU A 116 4.09 -1.07 -1.92
CA GLU A 116 5.49 -1.49 -1.94
C GLU A 116 6.22 -0.86 -0.76
N ARG A 117 6.82 -1.70 0.09
CA ARG A 117 7.79 -1.22 1.08
C ARG A 117 8.97 -0.63 0.32
N LYS A 118 9.29 0.66 0.53
CA LYS A 118 10.68 1.08 0.35
C LYS A 118 11.50 0.29 1.36
N LYS A 119 12.23 -0.73 0.90
CA LYS A 119 13.34 -1.31 1.63
C LYS A 119 14.26 -0.14 1.95
N ALA A 120 14.28 0.31 3.20
CA ALA A 120 15.34 1.20 3.64
C ALA A 120 16.63 0.43 3.33
N GLU A 121 17.50 1.05 2.56
CA GLU A 121 18.79 0.53 2.18
C GLU A 121 19.65 0.44 3.46
N ASN A 122 19.38 -0.59 4.24
CA ASN A 122 20.19 -1.01 5.36
C ASN A 122 20.50 -2.48 5.10
N GLU A 123 21.69 -2.69 4.56
CA GLU A 123 22.39 -3.96 4.58
C GLU A 123 22.27 -4.56 5.98
N ARG A 124 21.52 -5.66 6.10
CA ARG A 124 21.74 -6.74 7.06
C ARG A 124 20.83 -7.89 6.68
N ASN A 125 21.45 -8.86 6.01
CA ASN A 125 21.05 -10.25 5.80
C ASN A 125 19.82 -10.70 6.61
N ALA A 126 18.65 -10.68 5.99
CA ALA A 126 17.50 -11.48 6.35
C ALA A 126 16.96 -12.07 5.06
N SER A 127 16.79 -13.39 5.03
CA SER A 127 16.50 -14.23 3.86
C SER A 127 15.50 -13.62 2.88
N GLU A 128 15.85 -13.66 1.60
CA GLU A 128 15.12 -13.10 0.45
C GLU A 128 13.85 -13.90 0.09
N GLU A 129 13.02 -14.24 1.07
CA GLU A 129 11.65 -14.67 0.79
C GLU A 129 10.71 -13.56 1.26
N PRO A 130 9.90 -12.96 0.35
CA PRO A 130 8.90 -11.99 0.75
C PRO A 130 7.93 -12.63 1.72
N LEU A 131 7.60 -11.91 2.79
CA LEU A 131 6.60 -12.32 3.77
C LEU A 131 5.23 -12.36 3.06
N ASP A 132 4.87 -13.51 2.49
CA ASP A 132 3.56 -13.71 1.87
C ASP A 132 2.47 -13.90 2.94
N ILE A 133 1.21 -13.81 2.53
CA ILE A 133 0.06 -13.91 3.45
C ILE A 133 0.05 -15.29 4.13
N ASP A 134 0.45 -16.33 3.41
CA ASP A 134 0.46 -17.70 3.91
C ASP A 134 1.55 -17.91 4.97
N PHE A 135 2.72 -17.30 4.78
CA PHE A 135 3.84 -17.27 5.72
C PHE A 135 3.49 -16.44 6.96
N TYR A 136 2.80 -15.31 6.79
CA TYR A 136 2.29 -14.53 7.92
C TYR A 136 1.31 -15.35 8.77
N ILE A 137 0.33 -16.01 8.14
CA ILE A 137 -0.63 -16.88 8.84
C ILE A 137 0.08 -18.08 9.49
N TYR A 138 1.08 -18.64 8.82
CA TYR A 138 1.89 -19.71 9.38
C TYR A 138 2.65 -19.27 10.63
N MET A 139 3.31 -18.11 10.62
CA MET A 139 4.00 -17.56 11.79
C MET A 139 3.03 -17.35 12.96
N VAL A 140 1.88 -16.73 12.70
CA VAL A 140 0.80 -16.50 13.67
C VAL A 140 0.36 -17.79 14.35
N LYS A 141 0.28 -18.88 13.59
CA LYS A 141 -0.08 -20.20 14.12
C LYS A 141 1.03 -20.82 14.98
N GLN A 142 2.30 -20.60 14.66
CA GLN A 142 3.44 -21.12 15.43
C GLN A 142 3.63 -20.40 16.77
N ILE A 143 3.36 -19.10 16.81
CA ILE A 143 3.45 -18.26 18.01
C ILE A 143 2.18 -18.32 18.89
N GLY A 144 1.12 -18.99 18.41
CA GLY A 144 -0.08 -19.28 19.19
C GLY A 144 -1.01 -18.09 19.40
N LEU A 145 -0.92 -17.04 18.57
CA LEU A 145 -1.81 -15.88 18.67
C LEU A 145 -3.23 -16.23 18.22
N SER A 146 -4.21 -15.77 19.00
CA SER A 146 -5.63 -15.90 18.69
C SER A 146 -6.09 -14.81 17.71
N PHE A 147 -7.23 -15.05 17.05
CA PHE A 147 -7.81 -14.10 16.10
C PHE A 147 -8.12 -12.75 16.76
N ASP A 148 -8.60 -12.76 18.00
CA ASP A 148 -8.94 -11.57 18.77
C ASP A 148 -7.68 -10.72 19.11
N GLU A 149 -6.54 -11.38 19.34
CA GLU A 149 -5.26 -10.69 19.57
C GLU A 149 -4.69 -10.09 18.29
N LEU A 150 -4.88 -10.75 17.15
CA LEU A 150 -4.47 -10.24 15.84
C LEU A 150 -5.27 -9.01 15.44
N GLU A 151 -6.55 -8.92 15.80
CA GLU A 151 -7.39 -7.75 15.52
C GLU A 151 -6.93 -6.51 16.30
N LEU A 152 -6.29 -6.72 17.47
CA LEU A 152 -5.76 -5.67 18.33
C LEU A 152 -4.32 -5.25 17.97
N MET A 153 -3.67 -5.93 17.02
CA MET A 153 -2.26 -5.74 16.70
C MET A 153 -2.08 -5.42 15.21
N THR A 154 -1.10 -4.56 14.91
CA THR A 154 -0.72 -4.35 13.50
C THR A 154 0.13 -5.53 13.01
N VAL A 155 0.16 -5.75 11.69
CA VAL A 155 1.06 -6.75 11.08
C VAL A 155 2.52 -6.57 11.52
N GLY A 156 2.97 -5.31 11.66
CA GLY A 156 4.31 -5.00 12.19
C GLY A 156 4.48 -5.48 13.64
N SER A 157 3.51 -5.20 14.51
CA SER A 157 3.52 -5.65 15.90
C SER A 157 3.54 -7.17 16.05
N VAL A 158 2.87 -7.89 15.14
CA VAL A 158 2.88 -9.37 15.11
C VAL A 158 4.25 -9.90 14.66
N ILE A 159 4.90 -9.23 13.71
CA ILE A 159 6.27 -9.58 13.28
C ILE A 159 7.28 -9.32 14.41
N ASP A 160 7.18 -8.18 15.10
CA ASP A 160 8.05 -7.87 16.23
C ASP A 160 7.87 -8.87 17.37
N TYR A 161 6.61 -9.22 17.68
CA TYR A 161 6.29 -10.26 18.66
C TYR A 161 6.84 -11.63 18.24
N ALA A 162 6.73 -12.00 16.96
CA ALA A 162 7.30 -13.23 16.44
C ALA A 162 8.83 -13.27 16.55
N HIS A 163 9.50 -12.13 16.30
CA HIS A 163 10.94 -12.00 16.51
C HIS A 163 11.32 -12.22 17.98
N THR A 164 10.65 -11.54 18.90
CA THR A 164 10.90 -11.71 20.35
C THR A 164 10.63 -13.14 20.81
N TYR A 165 9.56 -13.77 20.32
CA TYR A 165 9.25 -15.17 20.62
C TYR A 165 10.33 -16.13 20.13
N VAL A 166 10.82 -15.96 18.89
CA VAL A 166 11.91 -16.79 18.34
C VAL A 166 13.21 -16.59 19.12
N GLU A 167 13.52 -15.34 19.52
CA GLU A 167 14.69 -15.04 20.36
C GLU A 167 14.61 -15.71 21.73
N GLU A 168 13.45 -15.68 22.39
CA GLU A 168 13.24 -16.33 23.70
C GLU A 168 13.34 -17.86 23.64
N GLN A 169 12.94 -18.46 22.52
CA GLN A 169 13.04 -19.90 22.30
C GLN A 169 14.45 -20.35 21.87
N ASN A 170 15.34 -19.42 21.54
CA ASN A 170 16.70 -19.73 21.09
C ASN A 170 17.67 -19.77 22.30
N PRO A 171 18.25 -20.94 22.66
CA PRO A 171 19.04 -21.08 23.89
C PRO A 171 20.35 -20.27 23.92
N GLU A 172 20.83 -19.76 22.77
CA GLU A 172 22.01 -18.89 22.71
C GLU A 172 21.72 -17.42 23.10
N SER A 173 20.47 -16.94 22.98
CA SER A 173 20.10 -15.55 23.29
C SER A 173 20.19 -15.24 24.79
N GLN A 174 20.09 -16.27 25.64
CA GLN A 174 20.17 -16.15 27.10
C GLN A 174 21.60 -15.92 27.63
N ASN A 175 22.63 -16.02 26.79
CA ASN A 175 24.04 -15.86 27.20
C ASN A 175 24.60 -14.44 27.03
N VAL A 176 23.81 -13.49 26.54
CA VAL A 176 24.26 -12.10 26.38
C VAL A 176 23.96 -11.32 27.67
N ARG A 177 24.95 -11.19 28.55
CA ARG A 177 24.84 -10.27 29.70
C ARG A 177 24.83 -8.83 29.20
N ASN A 178 23.91 -8.01 29.69
CA ASN A 178 23.92 -6.57 29.41
C ASN A 178 25.23 -5.94 29.92
N ALA A 179 25.75 -4.96 29.16
CA ALA A 179 26.93 -4.21 29.56
C ALA A 179 26.69 -3.48 30.89
N THR A 180 27.63 -3.60 31.81
CA THR A 180 27.55 -2.98 33.14
C THR A 180 28.37 -1.69 33.19
N GLN A 181 28.10 -0.85 34.20
CA GLN A 181 28.85 0.40 34.41
C GLN A 181 30.37 0.17 34.50
N ALA A 182 30.79 -0.97 35.08
CA ALA A 182 32.19 -1.34 35.18
C ALA A 182 32.86 -1.56 33.80
N ASP A 183 32.09 -1.97 32.78
CA ASP A 183 32.58 -2.13 31.42
C ASP A 183 32.78 -0.75 30.76
N PHE A 184 31.90 0.23 31.06
CA PHE A 184 32.06 1.62 30.61
C PHE A 184 33.23 2.34 31.28
N ASP A 185 33.45 2.10 32.57
CA ASP A 185 34.53 2.73 33.33
C ASP A 185 35.94 2.19 32.94
N SER A 186 35.99 1.16 32.08
CA SER A 186 37.23 0.53 31.58
C SER A 186 37.72 1.04 30.22
N PHE A 187 37.00 1.99 29.60
CA PHE A 187 37.35 2.64 28.33
C PHE A 187 38.04 3.99 28.51
#